data_AF-A0A952RXC7-F1
#
_entry.id   AF-A0A952RXC7-F1
#
_cell.length_a   1.000
_cell.length_b   1.000
_cell.length_c   1.000
_cell.angle_alpha   90.00
_cell.angle_beta   90.00
_cell.angle_gamma   90.00
#
_symmetry.space_group_name_H-M   'P 1'
#
loop_
_entity.id
_entity.type
_entity.pdbx_description
1 polymer ?
#
loop_
_entity_poly.entity_id
_entity_poly.type
_entity_poly.pdbx_seq_one_letter_code
_entity_poly.pdbx_strand_id
1 'polypeptide(L)' 'MPETWRERALKLIDEEYHDLSRRHPDLSPAEICARMNRDCPFRTNDAYARGEWSKAFGDYRIARTRPDLVERFKLDGPLF' A
#
# COMPACT_ATOMS: atom_id res chain seq x y z
N MET A 1 13.33 17.02 -8.20
CA MET A 1 12.05 17.22 -7.48
C MET A 1 12.18 16.55 -6.13
N PRO A 2 11.76 17.18 -5.01
CA PRO A 2 11.69 16.49 -3.72
C PRO A 2 10.62 15.39 -3.78
N GLU A 3 10.88 14.27 -3.12
CA GLU A 3 9.93 13.15 -2.99
C GLU A 3 8.65 13.62 -2.31
N THR A 4 7.50 13.30 -2.91
CA THR A 4 6.19 13.58 -2.32
C THR A 4 5.87 12.60 -1.19
N TRP A 5 5.01 13.01 -0.25
CA TRP A 5 4.54 12.12 0.81
C TRP A 5 3.89 10.84 0.28
N ARG A 6 3.21 10.91 -0.87
CA ARG A 6 2.59 9.76 -1.53
C ARG A 6 3.63 8.77 -2.06
N GLU A 7 4.67 9.25 -2.74
CA GLU A 7 5.76 8.39 -3.23
C GLU A 7 6.48 7.70 -2.06
N ARG A 8 6.73 8.45 -0.99
CA ARG A 8 7.31 7.89 0.24
C ARG A 8 6.40 6.84 0.87
N ALA A 9 5.10 7.08 0.93
CA ALA A 9 4.13 6.12 1.45
C ALA A 9 4.11 4.83 0.63
N LEU A 10 4.10 4.93 -0.71
CA LEU A 10 4.11 3.76 -1.60
C LEU A 10 5.36 2.90 -1.40
N LYS A 11 6.54 3.50 -1.29
CA LYS A 11 7.79 2.75 -1.01
C LYS A 11 7.72 2.00 0.32
N LEU A 12 7.29 2.67 1.39
CA LEU A 12 7.16 2.04 2.71
C LEU A 12 6.14 0.91 2.73
N ILE A 13 5.02 1.09 2.02
CA ILE A 13 3.99 0.05 1.87
C ILE A 13 4.57 -1.16 1.13
N ASP A 14 5.29 -0.94 0.03
CA ASP A 14 5.85 -2.03 -0.77
C ASP A 14 6.96 -2.79 -0.02
N GLU A 15 7.85 -2.08 0.69
CA GLU A 15 8.87 -2.67 1.55
C GLU A 15 8.26 -3.56 2.64
N GLU A 16 7.26 -3.05 3.37
CA GLU A 16 6.59 -3.80 4.43
C GLU A 16 5.80 -4.99 3.88
N TYR A 17 5.15 -4.84 2.72
CA TYR A 17 4.46 -5.93 2.04
C TYR A 17 5.42 -7.06 1.68
N HIS A 18 6.54 -6.74 1.05
CA HIS A 18 7.55 -7.74 0.67
C HIS A 18 8.18 -8.40 1.88
N ASP A 19 8.42 -7.65 2.95
CA ASP A 19 8.95 -8.22 4.17
C ASP A 19 7.97 -9.20 4.84
N LEU A 20 6.69 -8.83 4.94
CA LEU A 20 5.64 -9.73 5.46
C LEU A 20 5.42 -10.94 4.56
N SER A 21 5.44 -10.75 3.24
CA SER A 21 5.31 -11.84 2.27
C SER A 21 6.45 -12.85 2.38
N ARG A 22 7.70 -12.39 2.63
CA ARG A 22 8.83 -13.30 2.91
C ARG A 22 8.70 -14.02 4.25
N ARG A 23 8.20 -13.35 5.29
CA ARG A 23 7.98 -13.93 6.62
C ARG A 23 6.81 -14.91 6.66
N HIS A 24 5.83 -14.74 5.78
CA HIS A 24 4.58 -15.50 5.73
C HIS A 24 4.25 -15.92 4.28
N PRO A 25 5.02 -16.85 3.69
CA PRO A 25 4.85 -17.25 2.28
C PRO A 25 3.54 -18.01 2.02
N ASP A 26 2.87 -18.47 3.07
CA ASP A 26 1.59 -19.17 3.07
C ASP A 26 0.39 -18.22 3.00
N LEU A 27 0.57 -16.93 3.30
CA LEU A 27 -0.51 -15.95 3.27
C LEU A 27 -0.75 -15.42 1.87
N SER A 28 -2.03 -15.28 1.52
CA SER A 28 -2.42 -14.61 0.29
C SER A 28 -2.11 -13.10 0.34
N PRO A 29 -1.97 -12.43 -0.82
CA PRO A 29 -1.81 -10.98 -0.87
C PRO A 29 -2.88 -10.21 -0.07
N ALA A 30 -4.12 -10.70 -0.05
CA ALA A 30 -5.21 -10.11 0.70
C ALA A 30 -5.00 -10.19 2.23
N GLU A 31 -4.49 -11.31 2.71
CA GLU A 31 -4.18 -11.52 4.13
C GLU A 31 -2.97 -10.69 4.59
N ILE A 32 -1.95 -10.57 3.73
CA ILE A 32 -0.80 -9.68 3.98
C ILE A 32 -1.28 -8.23 4.09
N CYS A 33 -2.07 -7.74 3.14
CA CYS A 33 -2.65 -6.40 3.21
C CYS A 33 -3.55 -6.22 4.45
N ALA A 34 -4.35 -7.21 4.83
CA ALA A 34 -5.18 -7.13 6.03
C ALA A 34 -4.33 -6.99 7.31
N ARG A 35 -3.20 -7.71 7.40
CA ARG A 35 -2.23 -7.57 8.49
C ARG A 35 -1.58 -6.19 8.50
N MET A 36 -1.13 -5.69 7.36
CA MET A 36 -0.55 -4.34 7.25
C MET A 36 -1.53 -3.26 7.73
N ASN A 37 -2.80 -3.35 7.34
CA ASN A 37 -3.81 -2.38 7.77
C ASN A 37 -4.08 -2.42 9.28
N ARG A 38 -3.95 -3.60 9.90
CA ARG A 38 -4.13 -3.80 11.34
C ARG A 38 -2.91 -3.33 12.14
N ASP A 39 -1.72 -3.66 11.65
CA ASP A 39 -0.46 -3.50 12.39
C ASP A 39 0.25 -2.16 12.09
N CYS A 40 -0.16 -1.44 11.04
CA CYS A 40 0.42 -0.16 10.64
C CYS A 40 -0.52 1.03 10.94
N PRO A 41 -0.69 1.44 12.22
CA PRO A 41 -1.19 2.77 12.52
C PRO A 41 -0.03 3.73 12.29
N PHE A 42 0.11 4.27 11.07
CA PHE A 42 1.22 5.18 10.74
C PHE A 42 1.34 6.28 11.81
N ARG A 43 2.44 6.25 12.58
CA ARG A 43 2.67 7.03 13.82
C ARG A 43 3.07 8.48 13.56
N THR A 44 2.50 9.12 12.54
CA THR A 44 2.71 10.55 12.31
C THR A 44 1.55 11.35 12.88
N ASN A 45 1.89 12.42 13.61
CA ASN A 45 0.89 13.38 14.08
C ASN A 45 0.34 14.24 12.93
N ASP A 46 1.03 14.26 11.79
CA ASP A 46 0.65 15.00 10.59
C ASP A 46 -0.60 14.39 9.91
N ALA A 47 -1.70 15.13 9.89
CA ALA A 47 -2.96 14.68 9.31
C ALA A 47 -2.89 14.51 7.77
N TYR A 48 -2.09 15.33 7.09
CA TYR A 48 -1.91 15.25 5.65
C TYR A 48 -1.15 13.98 5.27
N ALA A 49 -0.05 13.67 5.97
CA ALA A 49 0.71 12.44 5.76
C ALA A 49 -0.13 11.17 6.03
N ARG A 50 -1.00 11.19 7.06
CA ARG A 50 -1.96 10.08 7.30
C ARG A 50 -2.96 9.92 6.15
N GLY A 51 -3.48 11.03 5.62
CA GLY A 51 -4.40 11.01 4.49
C GLY A 51 -3.75 10.44 3.22
N GLU A 52 -2.52 10.86 2.92
CA GLU A 52 -1.78 10.37 1.76
C GLU A 52 -1.40 8.89 1.90
N TRP A 53 -1.05 8.42 3.10
CA TRP A 53 -0.82 7.00 3.35
C TRP A 53 -2.09 6.17 3.13
N SER A 54 -3.24 6.61 3.68
CA SER A 54 -4.51 5.90 3.53
C SER A 54 -4.92 5.74 2.07
N LYS A 55 -4.74 6.79 1.26
CA LYS A 55 -4.96 6.72 -0.20
C LYS A 55 -3.99 5.76 -0.88
N ALA A 56 -2.68 5.93 -0.64
CA ALA A 56 -1.64 5.11 -1.24
C ALA A 56 -1.84 3.61 -0.91
N PHE A 57 -2.19 3.29 0.33
CA PHE A 57 -2.45 1.93 0.77
C PHE A 57 -3.73 1.35 0.15
N GLY A 58 -4.78 2.17 0.02
CA GLY A 58 -6.01 1.79 -0.69
C GLY A 58 -5.73 1.39 -2.14
N ASP A 59 -4.98 2.22 -2.87
CA ASP A 59 -4.60 1.99 -4.27
C ASP A 59 -3.73 0.72 -4.39
N TYR A 60 -2.71 0.60 -3.53
CA TYR A 60 -1.81 -0.55 -3.49
C TYR A 60 -2.56 -1.87 -3.24
N ARG A 61 -3.46 -1.88 -2.24
CA ARG A 61 -4.27 -3.06 -1.89
C ARG A 61 -5.13 -3.51 -3.08
N ILE A 62 -5.79 -2.57 -3.76
CA ILE A 62 -6.64 -2.90 -4.92
C ILE A 62 -5.78 -3.55 -6.00
N ALA A 63 -4.61 -3.00 -6.30
CA ALA A 63 -3.75 -3.57 -7.33
C ALA A 63 -3.18 -4.94 -7.02
N ARG A 64 -2.81 -5.18 -5.75
CA ARG A 64 -2.28 -6.48 -5.34
C ARG A 64 -3.34 -7.56 -5.20
N THR A 65 -4.58 -7.21 -4.83
CA THR A 65 -5.64 -8.19 -4.52
C THR A 65 -6.70 -8.33 -5.60
N ARG A 66 -6.87 -7.31 -6.43
CA ARG A 66 -7.89 -7.19 -7.48
C ARG A 66 -7.32 -6.45 -8.70
N PRO A 67 -6.28 -7.00 -9.36
CA PRO A 67 -5.70 -6.37 -10.55
C PRO A 67 -6.72 -6.18 -11.67
N ASP A 68 -7.76 -7.03 -11.73
CA ASP A 68 -8.92 -6.91 -12.63
C ASP A 68 -9.67 -5.57 -12.47
N LEU A 69 -9.70 -5.01 -11.26
CA LEU A 69 -10.35 -3.74 -10.98
C LEU A 69 -9.47 -2.55 -11.36
N VAL A 70 -8.14 -2.69 -11.30
CA VAL A 70 -7.21 -1.62 -11.71
C VAL A 70 -7.37 -1.31 -13.19
N GLU A 71 -7.39 -2.34 -14.05
CA GLU A 71 -7.61 -2.18 -15.48
C GLU A 71 -8.99 -1.59 -15.80
N ARG A 72 -10.01 -2.00 -15.03
CA ARG A 72 -11.40 -1.58 -15.22
C ARG A 72 -11.67 -0.14 -14.79
N PHE A 73 -10.97 0.36 -13.78
CA PHE A 73 -11.15 1.74 -13.29
C PHE A 73 -10.13 2.72 -13.86
N LYS A 74 -9.17 2.28 -14.69
CA LYS A 74 -8.08 3.12 -15.21
C LYS A 74 -7.48 3.98 -14.09
N LEU A 75 -7.23 3.39 -12.92
CA LEU A 75 -6.56 4.11 -11.84
C LEU A 75 -5.23 4.61 -12.41
N ASP A 76 -5.04 5.92 -12.44
CA ASP A 76 -3.88 6.57 -13.04
C ASP A 76 -2.61 6.07 -12.34
N GLY A 77 -1.88 5.20 -13.05
CA GLY A 77 -0.50 4.86 -12.74
C GLY A 77 -0.20 3.37 -12.89
N PRO A 78 0.85 2.99 -13.64
CA PRO A 78 1.48 1.69 -13.43
C PRO A 78 1.96 1.67 -11.97
N LEU A 79 1.37 0.77 -11.17
CA LEU A 79 2.03 0.33 -9.96
C LEU A 79 3.21 -0.50 -10.43
N PHE A 80 4.37 0.15 -10.39
CA PHE A 80 5.68 -0.34 -10.82
C PHE A 80 5.89 -1.84 -10.59
#